data_AF-A0A933D942-F1
#
_entry.id   AF-A0A933D942-F1
#
_cell.length_a   1.000
_cell.length_b   1.000
_cell.length_c   1.000
_cell.angle_alpha   90.00
_cell.angle_beta   90.00
_cell.angle_gamma   90.00
#
_symmetry.space_group_name_H-M   'P 1'
#
loop_
_entity.id
_entity.type
_entity.pdbx_description
1 polymer ?
#
loop_
_entity_poly.entity_id
_entity_poly.type
_entity_poly.pdbx_seq_one_letter_code
_entity_poly.pdbx_strand_id
1 'polypeptide(L)'
;MTKTQKAADFPVEIIRFVEELLTRSGMDIVNSEVRETMKKDLLSRLEAKLMLEAIKSLNGDGKERLMLLLRKNPSPEELLEFLVSENADYENVLEKSLSEFRKSYLLI
;
A
#
# COMPACT_ATOMS: atom_id res chain seq x y z
N MET A 1 3.31 14.50 24.45
CA MET A 1 2.39 14.75 23.31
C MET A 1 2.57 13.62 22.33
N THR A 2 1.78 12.56 22.46
CA THR A 2 1.76 11.45 21.50
C THR A 2 1.08 11.94 20.24
N LYS A 3 1.84 12.09 19.15
CA LYS A 3 1.27 12.24 17.81
C LYS A 3 0.51 10.94 17.55
N THR A 4 -0.79 10.96 17.70
CA THR A 4 -1.65 9.89 17.20
C THR A 4 -1.43 9.88 15.69
N GLN A 5 -0.67 8.89 15.22
CA GLN A 5 -0.56 8.55 13.82
C GLN A 5 -2.00 8.47 13.30
N LYS A 6 -2.42 9.43 12.49
CA LYS A 6 -3.72 9.38 11.83
C LYS A 6 -3.68 8.10 11.00
N ALA A 7 -4.59 7.16 11.27
CA ALA A 7 -4.71 5.98 10.44
C ALA A 7 -4.86 6.47 9.00
N ALA A 8 -4.01 6.00 8.09
CA ALA A 8 -4.26 6.22 6.68
C ALA A 8 -5.66 5.65 6.40
N ASP A 9 -6.59 6.51 5.97
CA ASP A 9 -7.92 6.05 5.56
C ASP A 9 -7.74 5.32 4.22
N PHE A 10 -7.48 4.01 4.30
CA PHE A 10 -7.32 3.17 3.12
C PHE A 10 -8.63 3.15 2.30
N PRO A 11 -8.56 3.11 0.96
CA PRO A 11 -9.73 2.89 0.13
C PRO A 11 -10.48 1.62 0.55
N VAL A 12 -11.82 1.66 0.47
CA VAL A 12 -12.69 0.55 0.89
C VAL A 12 -12.31 -0.76 0.17
N GLU A 13 -11.90 -0.65 -1.09
CA GLU A 13 -11.47 -1.75 -1.93
C GLU A 13 -10.19 -2.43 -1.40
N ILE A 14 -9.25 -1.64 -0.87
CA ILE A 14 -7.99 -2.14 -0.28
C ILE A 14 -8.26 -2.80 1.07
N ILE A 15 -9.16 -2.22 1.87
CA ILE A 15 -9.62 -2.81 3.13
C ILE A 15 -10.26 -4.18 2.85
N ARG A 16 -11.17 -4.24 1.87
CA ARG A 16 -11.83 -5.50 1.47
C ARG A 16 -10.82 -6.53 0.94
N PHE A 17 -9.84 -6.10 0.14
CA PHE A 17 -8.79 -7.00 -0.36
C PHE A 17 -8.01 -7.67 0.79
N VAL A 18 -7.62 -6.92 1.82
CA VAL A 18 -6.92 -7.47 2.99
C VAL A 18 -7.82 -8.40 3.81
N GLU A 19 -9.10 -8.05 3.96
CA GLU A 19 -10.08 -8.92 4.63
C GLU A 19 -10.26 -10.25 3.90
N GLU A 20 -10.37 -10.21 2.57
CA GLU A 20 -10.44 -11.42 1.74
C GLU A 20 -9.19 -12.29 1.86
N LEU A 21 -8.00 -11.68 1.97
CA LEU A 21 -6.75 -12.41 2.20
C LEU A 21 -6.76 -13.14 3.54
N LEU A 22 -7.16 -12.45 4.62
CA LEU A 22 -7.24 -13.05 5.96
C LEU A 22 -8.26 -14.20 6.01
N THR A 23 -9.41 -14.03 5.36
CA THR A 23 -10.41 -15.11 5.28
C THR A 23 -9.88 -16.30 4.48
N ARG A 24 -9.25 -16.06 3.32
CA ARG A 24 -8.72 -17.14 2.47
C ARG A 24 -7.53 -17.88 3.07
N SER A 25 -6.76 -17.24 3.94
CA SER A 25 -5.67 -17.89 4.68
C SER A 25 -6.14 -18.68 5.91
N GLY A 26 -7.46 -18.77 6.16
CA GLY A 26 -8.01 -19.44 7.34
C GLY A 26 -7.75 -18.70 8.65
N MET A 27 -7.44 -17.40 8.57
CA MET A 27 -7.21 -16.54 9.73
C MET A 27 -8.49 -15.84 10.19
N ASP A 28 -9.66 -16.24 9.70
CA ASP A 28 -10.97 -15.78 10.16
C ASP A 28 -11.39 -16.40 11.51
N ILE A 29 -10.71 -17.45 11.94
CA ILE A 29 -10.96 -18.20 13.18
C ILE A 29 -10.23 -17.60 14.40
N VAL A 30 -9.34 -16.63 14.19
CA VAL A 30 -8.63 -15.93 15.27
C VAL A 30 -9.55 -14.92 15.95
N ASN A 31 -9.29 -14.61 17.23
CA ASN A 31 -10.09 -13.62 17.94
C ASN A 31 -10.00 -12.23 17.28
N SER A 32 -10.98 -11.38 17.56
CA SER A 32 -11.15 -10.09 16.87
C SER A 32 -9.97 -9.13 17.06
N GLU A 33 -9.34 -9.11 18.23
CA GLU A 33 -8.18 -8.23 18.50
C GLU A 33 -6.95 -8.63 17.69
N VAL A 34 -6.69 -9.94 17.60
CA VAL A 34 -5.61 -10.48 16.77
C VAL A 34 -5.91 -10.21 15.29
N ARG A 35 -7.16 -10.42 14.85
CA ARG A 35 -7.57 -10.15 13.46
C ARG A 35 -7.37 -8.69 13.07
N GLU A 36 -7.75 -7.74 13.93
CA GLU A 36 -7.54 -6.31 13.68
C GLU A 36 -6.05 -5.94 13.64
N THR A 37 -5.23 -6.57 14.48
CA THR A 37 -3.78 -6.37 14.46
C THR A 37 -3.18 -6.87 13.15
N MET A 38 -3.58 -8.07 12.70
CA MET A 38 -3.12 -8.65 11.44
C MET A 38 -3.57 -7.82 10.24
N LYS A 39 -4.81 -7.31 10.25
CA LYS A 39 -5.33 -6.40 9.23
C LYS A 39 -4.48 -5.13 9.12
N LYS A 40 -4.14 -4.50 10.25
CA LYS A 40 -3.29 -3.31 10.26
C LYS A 40 -1.88 -3.59 9.72
N ASP A 41 -1.29 -4.72 10.10
CA ASP A 41 0.04 -5.13 9.61
C ASP A 41 0.01 -5.38 8.10
N LEU A 42 -0.99 -6.12 7.61
CA LEU A 42 -1.17 -6.39 6.18
C LEU A 42 -1.39 -5.11 5.37
N LEU A 43 -2.21 -4.19 5.86
CA LEU A 43 -2.43 -2.89 5.22
C LEU A 43 -1.13 -2.09 5.12
N SER A 44 -0.36 -2.02 6.22
CA SER A 44 0.93 -1.33 6.24
C SER A 44 1.95 -1.93 5.26
N ARG A 45 2.00 -3.26 5.18
CA ARG A 45 2.89 -3.97 4.25
C ARG A 45 2.47 -3.79 2.80
N LEU A 46 1.17 -3.83 2.53
CA LEU A 46 0.63 -3.61 1.20
C LEU A 46 0.93 -2.17 0.75
N GLU A 47 0.70 -1.18 1.60
CA GLU A 47 1.02 0.22 1.36
C GLU A 47 2.50 0.41 0.97
N ALA A 48 3.41 -0.17 1.77
CA ALA A 48 4.84 -0.11 1.50
C ALA A 48 5.22 -0.76 0.16
N LYS A 49 4.61 -1.91 -0.18
CA LYS A 49 4.84 -2.56 -1.48
C LYS A 49 4.33 -1.69 -2.63
N LEU A 50 3.12 -1.14 -2.52
CA LEU A 50 2.52 -0.31 -3.55
C LEU A 50 3.36 0.95 -3.81
N MET A 51 3.79 1.65 -2.75
CA MET A 51 4.70 2.78 -2.88
C MET A 51 6.00 2.40 -3.58
N LEU A 52 6.62 1.27 -3.18
CA LEU A 52 7.88 0.82 -3.75
C LEU A 52 7.76 0.45 -5.23
N GLU A 53 6.69 -0.22 -5.63
CA GLU A 53 6.44 -0.55 -7.04
C GLU A 53 6.11 0.69 -7.88
N ALA A 54 5.35 1.65 -7.33
CA ALA A 54 5.10 2.93 -7.99
C ALA A 54 6.39 3.74 -8.19
N ILE A 55 7.31 3.73 -7.22
CA ILE A 55 8.62 4.40 -7.36
C ILE A 55 9.49 3.69 -8.40
N LYS A 56 9.46 2.35 -8.45
CA LYS A 56 10.25 1.57 -9.42
C LYS A 56 9.84 1.85 -10.86
N SER A 57 8.54 2.02 -11.11
CA SER A 57 8.01 2.26 -12.45
C SER A 57 8.26 3.69 -12.96
N LEU A 58 8.67 4.61 -12.10
CA LEU A 58 9.13 5.94 -12.54
C LEU A 58 10.34 5.81 -13.48
N ASN A 59 10.30 6.60 -14.56
CA ASN A 59 11.44 6.80 -15.44
C ASN A 59 12.53 7.68 -14.76
N GLY A 60 13.63 7.96 -15.47
CA GLY A 60 14.75 8.76 -14.93
C GLY A 60 14.30 10.13 -14.41
N ASP A 61 13.58 10.88 -15.24
CA ASP A 61 13.09 12.23 -14.91
C ASP A 61 12.06 12.22 -13.76
N GLY A 62 11.21 11.19 -13.69
CA GLY A 62 10.28 10.97 -12.60
C GLY A 62 11.00 10.71 -11.27
N LYS A 63 12.09 9.94 -11.29
CA LYS A 63 12.92 9.69 -10.09
C LYS A 63 13.64 10.95 -9.62
N GLU A 64 14.14 11.77 -10.53
CA GLU A 64 14.75 13.05 -10.17
C GLU A 64 13.74 14.01 -9.54
N ARG A 65 12.54 14.13 -10.13
CA ARG A 65 11.46 14.95 -9.56
C ARG A 65 10.97 14.42 -8.22
N LEU A 66 10.92 13.10 -8.03
CA LEU A 66 10.63 12.49 -6.74
C LEU A 66 11.66 12.90 -5.69
N MET A 67 12.95 12.85 -6.02
CA MET A 67 14.02 13.28 -5.12
C MET A 67 13.92 14.75 -4.72
N LEU A 68 13.50 15.62 -5.65
CA LEU A 68 13.23 17.03 -5.36
C LEU A 68 12.01 17.22 -4.45
N LEU A 69 10.95 16.44 -4.67
CA LEU A 69 9.76 16.45 -3.84
C LEU A 69 10.10 16.00 -2.40
N LEU A 70 10.81 14.88 -2.24
CA LEU A 70 11.20 14.34 -0.93
C LEU A 70 12.02 15.33 -0.09
N ARG A 71 12.84 16.18 -0.71
CA ARG A 71 13.57 17.25 -0.01
C ARG A 71 12.66 18.30 0.64
N LYS A 72 11.41 18.41 0.19
CA LYS A 72 10.39 19.30 0.76
C LYS A 72 9.59 18.64 1.88
N ASN A 73 9.88 17.37 2.20
CA ASN A 73 9.16 16.59 3.20
C ASN A 73 7.64 16.56 2.92
N PRO A 74 7.23 16.01 1.76
CA PRO A 74 5.85 16.05 1.30
C PRO A 74 4.94 15.30 2.27
N SER A 75 3.66 15.66 2.29
CA SER A 75 2.66 14.83 2.94
C SER A 75 2.50 13.49 2.21
N PRO A 76 1.96 12.45 2.88
CA PRO A 76 1.63 11.19 2.21
C PRO A 76 0.69 11.37 1.01
N GLU A 77 -0.27 12.30 1.10
CA GLU A 77 -1.19 12.64 0.03
C GLU A 77 -0.47 13.28 -1.17
N GLU A 78 0.43 14.24 -0.92
CA GLU A 78 1.23 14.87 -1.98
C GLU A 78 2.15 13.86 -2.68
N LEU A 79 2.73 12.92 -1.91
CA LEU A 79 3.55 11.85 -2.47
C LEU A 79 2.72 10.90 -3.32
N LEU A 80 1.51 10.56 -2.89
CA LEU A 80 0.59 9.71 -3.65
C LEU A 80 0.15 10.38 -4.96
N GLU A 81 -0.27 11.65 -4.90
CA GLU A 81 -0.65 12.44 -6.09
C GLU A 81 0.51 12.52 -7.10
N PHE A 82 1.73 12.71 -6.62
CA PHE A 82 2.92 12.66 -7.47
C PHE A 82 3.08 11.30 -8.14
N LEU A 83 3.01 10.21 -7.37
CA LEU A 83 3.19 8.85 -7.91
C LEU A 83 2.08 8.47 -8.90
N VAL A 84 0.85 8.96 -8.72
CA VAL A 84 -0.25 8.73 -9.66
C VAL A 84 -0.06 9.56 -10.93
N SER A 85 0.32 10.83 -10.81
CA SER A 85 0.45 11.73 -11.97
C SER A 85 1.66 11.43 -12.85
N GLU A 86 2.75 10.92 -12.28
CA GLU A 86 4.00 10.62 -13.00
C GLU A 86 4.04 9.21 -13.62
N ASN A 87 3.06 8.39 -13.29
CA ASN A 87 3.04 6.99 -13.65
C ASN A 87 1.85 6.76 -14.59
N ALA A 88 2.09 6.90 -15.89
CA ALA A 88 1.07 6.68 -16.93
C ALA A 88 0.45 5.27 -16.89
N ASP A 89 1.11 4.33 -16.21
CA ASP A 89 0.69 2.93 -16.06
C ASP A 89 0.38 2.56 -14.59
N TYR A 90 0.02 3.55 -13.77
CA TYR A 90 -0.23 3.37 -12.33
C TYR A 90 -1.26 2.26 -12.04
N GLU A 91 -2.32 2.17 -12.85
CA GLU A 91 -3.36 1.14 -12.70
C GLU A 91 -2.79 -0.28 -12.87
N ASN A 92 -1.97 -0.51 -13.90
CA ASN A 92 -1.33 -1.82 -14.09
C ASN A 92 -0.30 -2.13 -12.99
N VAL A 93 0.43 -1.12 -12.50
CA VAL A 93 1.33 -1.27 -11.35
C VAL A 93 0.56 -1.69 -10.11
N LEU A 94 -0.60 -1.08 -9.85
CA LEU A 94 -1.48 -1.42 -8.75
C LEU A 94 -2.01 -2.85 -8.87
N GLU A 95 -2.59 -3.21 -10.01
CA GLU A 95 -3.15 -4.55 -10.25
C GLU A 95 -2.10 -5.65 -10.10
N LYS A 96 -0.93 -5.46 -10.73
CA LYS A 96 0.18 -6.42 -10.64
C LYS A 96 0.66 -6.57 -9.20
N SER A 97 0.80 -5.45 -8.49
CA SER A 97 1.26 -5.45 -7.09
C SER A 97 0.27 -6.16 -6.18
N LEU A 98 -1.04 -5.94 -6.35
CA LEU A 98 -2.09 -6.64 -5.60
C LEU A 98 -2.09 -8.14 -5.91
N SER A 99 -1.92 -8.52 -7.19
CA SER A 99 -1.83 -9.91 -7.61
C SER A 99 -0.61 -10.63 -7.01
N GLU A 100 0.56 -10.00 -7.03
CA GLU A 100 1.78 -10.52 -6.42
C GLU A 100 1.67 -10.63 -4.89
N PHE A 101 1.12 -9.61 -4.24
CA PHE A 101 0.90 -9.62 -2.79
C PHE A 101 -0.07 -10.74 -2.41
N ARG A 102 -1.16 -10.92 -3.16
CA ARG A 102 -2.07 -12.06 -2.96
C ARG A 102 -1.34 -13.39 -3.07
N LYS A 103 -0.50 -13.58 -4.10
CA LYS A 103 0.29 -14.81 -4.27
C LYS A 103 1.22 -15.06 -3.09
N SER A 104 1.89 -14.04 -2.54
CA SER A 104 2.82 -14.23 -1.41
C SER A 104 2.12 -14.66 -0.11
N TYR A 105 0.85 -14.29 0.08
CA TYR A 105 0.09 -14.61 1.28
C TYR A 105 -0.78 -15.86 1.17
N LEU A 106 -1.22 -16.21 -0.04
CA LEU A 106 -2.03 -17.39 -0.30
C LEU A 106 -1.21 -18.53 -0.89
N LEU A 107 0.08 -18.65 -0.56
CA LEU A 107 0.91 -19.79 -0.98
C LEU A 107 0.30 -21.10 -0.43
N ILE A 108 -0.64 -21.63 -1.21
CA ILE A 108 -1.10 -23.00 -1.34
C ILE A 108 -0.71 -23.41 -2.76
#